data_AF-A0A3Q3AF13-F1
#
_entry.id   AF-A0A3Q3AF13-F1
#
_cell.length_a   1.000
_cell.length_b   1.000
_cell.length_c   1.000
_cell.angle_alpha   90.00
_cell.angle_beta   90.00
_cell.angle_gamma   90.00
#
_symmetry.space_group_name_H-M   'P 1'
#
loop_
_entity.id
_entity.type
_entity.pdbx_description
1 polymer ?
#
loop_
_entity_poly.entity_id
_entity_poly.type
_entity_poly.pdbx_seq_one_letter_code
_entity_poly.pdbx_strand_id
1 'polypeptide(L)'
;MEDVILHYQPGSADGLSSLLQTTERLLEPFTRRPPPVFKPWFPTSPGDHRLPLRPAKPAPRITSAADLLTVTTCQTENKPQRDISAGSAAEVYRACAESPPEKTERETTAPSPTTQPQTDTDVSPVRRSWSVFTQRRVLLQSSLSLSKRFRHVVSVQGLHLRQRAKWVITEDNCRDIEKVWRSLSRSVRSSSLPTCNANIQRERAEIWVFCDVLYSEQVGRFLKDELQLSGRISLSVHKLGNIFSL
;
A
#
# COMPACT_ATOMS: atom_id res chain seq x y z
N MET A 1 -34.52 -34.21 -33.23
CA MET A 1 -33.49 -33.16 -33.34
C MET A 1 -34.20 -31.87 -33.04
N GLU A 2 -33.59 -30.99 -32.23
CA GLU A 2 -34.14 -29.66 -31.97
C GLU A 2 -33.69 -28.73 -33.09
N ASP A 3 -34.61 -27.95 -33.64
CA ASP A 3 -34.29 -26.96 -34.67
C ASP A 3 -33.65 -25.72 -34.02
N VAL A 4 -32.50 -25.29 -34.52
CA VAL A 4 -31.76 -24.13 -34.00
C VAL A 4 -31.84 -22.98 -35.00
N ILE A 5 -32.32 -21.82 -34.54
CA ILE A 5 -32.38 -20.59 -35.34
C ILE A 5 -31.22 -19.67 -34.94
N LEU A 6 -30.30 -19.43 -35.87
CA LEU A 6 -29.13 -18.57 -35.66
C LEU A 6 -29.41 -17.14 -36.13
N HIS A 7 -29.55 -16.21 -35.19
CA HIS A 7 -29.64 -14.77 -35.47
C HIS A 7 -28.24 -14.14 -35.49
N TYR A 8 -27.93 -13.39 -36.55
CA TYR A 8 -26.64 -12.73 -36.71
C TYR A 8 -26.80 -11.31 -37.27
N GLN A 9 -25.80 -10.47 -37.00
CA GLN A 9 -25.79 -9.08 -37.45
C GLN A 9 -25.30 -8.98 -38.91
N PRO A 10 -26.03 -8.30 -39.82
CA PRO A 10 -25.55 -8.06 -41.17
C PRO A 10 -24.28 -7.19 -41.17
N GLY A 11 -23.26 -7.58 -41.95
CA GLY A 11 -22.00 -6.85 -42.07
C GLY A 11 -20.89 -7.25 -41.08
N SER A 12 -21.07 -8.34 -40.33
CA SER A 12 -19.97 -8.96 -39.57
C SER A 12 -18.81 -9.34 -40.49
N ALA A 13 -17.57 -9.13 -40.04
CA ALA A 13 -16.37 -9.54 -40.76
C ALA A 13 -16.23 -11.08 -40.85
N ASP A 14 -16.90 -11.80 -39.94
CA ASP A 14 -16.91 -13.25 -39.94
C ASP A 14 -17.91 -13.80 -40.96
N GLY A 15 -17.44 -14.61 -41.89
CA GLY A 15 -18.30 -15.29 -42.86
C GLY A 15 -19.30 -16.24 -42.19
N LEU A 16 -20.48 -16.40 -42.79
CA LEU A 16 -21.58 -17.25 -42.28
C LEU A 16 -21.12 -18.68 -41.94
N SER A 17 -20.19 -19.25 -42.71
CA SER A 17 -19.61 -20.58 -42.47
C SER A 17 -18.83 -20.66 -41.15
N SER A 18 -18.06 -19.62 -40.81
CA SER A 18 -17.33 -19.54 -39.54
C SER A 18 -18.29 -19.46 -38.36
N LEU A 19 -19.38 -18.69 -38.52
CA LEU A 19 -20.40 -18.52 -37.50
C LEU A 19 -21.10 -19.87 -37.20
N LEU A 20 -21.49 -20.60 -38.25
CA LEU A 20 -22.11 -21.92 -38.13
C LEU A 20 -21.20 -22.91 -37.41
N GLN A 21 -19.93 -23.00 -37.83
CA GLN A 21 -18.96 -23.90 -37.20
C GLN A 21 -18.73 -23.56 -35.72
N THR A 22 -18.72 -22.28 -35.38
CA THR A 22 -18.57 -21.81 -34.00
C THR A 22 -19.79 -22.16 -33.17
N THR A 23 -20.99 -21.94 -33.71
CA THR A 23 -22.24 -22.28 -33.01
C THR A 23 -22.39 -23.77 -32.79
N GLU A 24 -21.97 -24.60 -33.73
CA GLU A 24 -21.94 -26.06 -33.56
C GLU A 24 -21.10 -26.44 -32.33
N ARG A 25 -19.87 -25.93 -32.23
CA ARG A 25 -18.99 -26.18 -31.07
C ARG A 25 -19.52 -25.62 -29.75
N LEU A 26 -20.28 -24.52 -29.78
CA LEU A 26 -20.87 -23.95 -28.57
C LEU A 26 -22.06 -24.75 -28.05
N LEU A 27 -22.79 -25.39 -28.97
CA LEU A 27 -23.93 -26.25 -28.64
C LEU A 27 -23.49 -27.67 -28.26
N GLU A 28 -22.25 -28.06 -28.57
CA GLU A 28 -21.69 -29.33 -28.11
C GLU A 28 -21.77 -29.44 -26.57
N PRO A 29 -22.30 -30.58 -26.05
CA PRO A 29 -22.32 -30.80 -24.62
C PRO A 29 -20.92 -30.79 -24.03
N PHE A 30 -20.68 -29.89 -23.07
CA PHE A 30 -19.42 -29.85 -22.34
C PHE A 30 -19.56 -30.39 -20.93
N THR A 31 -18.46 -30.89 -20.39
CA THR A 31 -18.41 -31.40 -19.02
C THR A 31 -18.60 -30.25 -18.03
N ARG A 32 -19.71 -30.28 -17.29
CA ARG A 32 -19.97 -29.28 -16.25
C ARG A 32 -19.23 -29.69 -14.99
N ARG A 33 -18.33 -28.83 -14.50
CA ARG A 33 -17.76 -28.99 -13.17
C ARG A 33 -18.87 -28.73 -12.14
N PRO A 34 -19.06 -29.60 -11.13
CA PRO A 34 -20.01 -29.31 -10.06
C PRO A 34 -19.58 -28.02 -9.34
N PRO A 35 -20.52 -27.13 -8.99
CA PRO A 35 -20.19 -25.91 -8.28
C PRO A 35 -19.52 -26.28 -6.94
N PRO A 36 -18.40 -25.63 -6.58
CA PRO A 36 -17.74 -25.93 -5.32
C PRO A 36 -18.66 -25.55 -4.18
N VAL A 37 -18.91 -26.47 -3.26
CA VAL A 37 -19.59 -26.18 -2.02
C VAL A 37 -18.66 -25.32 -1.16
N PHE A 38 -19.17 -24.19 -0.68
CA PHE A 38 -18.43 -23.33 0.22
C PHE A 38 -18.04 -24.12 1.49
N LYS A 39 -16.74 -24.14 1.80
CA LYS A 39 -16.19 -24.70 3.02
C LYS A 39 -15.35 -23.63 3.71
N PRO A 40 -15.69 -23.21 4.94
CA PRO A 40 -14.83 -22.32 5.71
C PRO A 40 -13.44 -22.95 5.83
N TRP A 41 -12.39 -22.18 5.54
CA TRP A 41 -11.02 -22.64 5.72
C TRP A 41 -10.68 -22.94 7.20
N PHE A 42 -11.43 -22.36 8.12
CA PHE A 42 -11.27 -22.54 9.57
C PHE A 42 -12.63 -22.89 10.19
N PRO A 43 -12.96 -24.19 10.32
CA PRO A 43 -14.21 -24.60 10.96
C PRO A 43 -14.14 -24.33 12.46
N THR A 44 -15.23 -23.83 13.03
CA THR A 44 -15.38 -23.70 14.48
C THR A 44 -15.64 -25.09 15.06
N SER A 45 -14.57 -25.83 15.37
CA SER A 45 -14.71 -27.15 16.00
C SER A 45 -15.20 -26.98 17.44
N PRO A 46 -16.12 -27.82 17.96
CA PRO A 46 -16.59 -27.79 19.35
C PRO A 46 -15.51 -28.00 20.44
N GLY A 47 -14.23 -28.09 20.07
CA GLY A 47 -13.07 -28.13 20.98
C GLY A 47 -11.96 -27.14 20.60
N ASP A 48 -12.19 -26.22 19.66
CA ASP A 48 -11.20 -25.19 19.32
C ASP A 48 -11.25 -24.04 20.34
N HIS A 49 -10.39 -24.11 21.36
CA HIS A 49 -10.30 -23.10 22.42
C HIS A 49 -9.54 -21.83 22.01
N ARG A 50 -9.25 -21.64 20.71
CA ARG A 50 -8.55 -20.45 20.21
C ARG A 50 -9.49 -19.25 20.19
N LEU A 51 -9.52 -18.53 21.31
CA LEU A 51 -10.19 -17.23 21.37
C LEU A 51 -9.47 -16.24 20.45
N PRO A 52 -10.20 -15.48 19.62
CA PRO A 52 -9.59 -14.44 18.81
C PRO A 52 -8.95 -13.40 19.73
N LEU A 53 -7.69 -13.06 19.48
CA LEU A 53 -7.00 -11.99 20.19
C LEU A 53 -7.74 -10.67 19.91
N ARG A 54 -8.25 -10.04 20.96
CA ARG A 54 -8.91 -8.72 20.86
C ARG A 54 -7.99 -7.65 21.43
N PRO A 55 -7.90 -6.47 20.79
CA PRO A 55 -7.21 -5.33 21.38
C PRO A 55 -7.89 -4.91 22.69
N ALA A 56 -7.09 -4.54 23.69
CA ALA A 56 -7.61 -4.13 24.99
C ALA A 56 -8.44 -2.83 24.94
N LYS A 57 -8.16 -1.96 23.95
CA LYS A 57 -8.86 -0.69 23.78
C LYS A 57 -9.80 -0.76 22.58
N PRO A 58 -11.04 -0.27 22.71
CA PRO A 58 -11.96 -0.15 21.58
C PRO A 58 -11.45 0.90 20.59
N ALA A 59 -11.89 0.79 19.33
CA ALA A 59 -11.62 1.82 18.34
C ALA A 59 -12.20 3.17 18.81
N PRO A 60 -11.51 4.31 18.57
CA PRO A 60 -12.04 5.62 18.90
C PRO A 60 -13.35 5.86 18.16
N ARG A 61 -14.41 6.16 18.91
CA ARG A 61 -15.72 6.51 18.34
C ARG A 61 -15.72 8.00 18.05
N ILE A 62 -15.85 8.37 16.78
CA ILE A 62 -16.06 9.76 16.39
C ILE A 62 -17.55 10.04 16.57
N THR A 63 -17.93 10.70 17.67
CA THR A 63 -19.28 11.22 17.86
C THR A 63 -19.42 12.48 17.02
N SER A 64 -20.43 12.55 16.16
CA SER A 64 -20.81 13.81 15.50
C SER A 64 -21.31 14.79 16.58
N ALA A 65 -21.07 16.10 16.37
CA ALA A 65 -21.37 17.15 17.36
C ALA A 65 -22.86 17.26 17.77
N ALA A 66 -23.76 16.48 17.18
CA ALA A 66 -25.18 16.44 17.51
C ALA A 66 -25.52 15.64 18.79
N ASP A 67 -24.63 14.78 19.30
CA ASP A 67 -24.94 13.86 20.41
C ASP A 67 -24.59 14.40 21.82
N LEU A 68 -24.16 15.66 21.95
CA LEU A 68 -23.72 16.24 23.24
C LEU A 68 -24.85 16.76 24.15
N LEU A 69 -26.13 16.58 23.78
CA LEU A 69 -27.26 17.14 24.55
C LEU A 69 -28.04 16.15 25.42
N THR A 70 -27.64 14.88 25.51
CA THR A 70 -28.40 13.90 26.32
C THR A 70 -27.50 12.92 27.06
N VAL A 71 -26.64 13.40 27.96
CA VAL A 71 -26.21 12.62 29.14
C VAL A 71 -25.98 13.57 30.32
N THR A 72 -27.07 14.05 30.91
CA THR A 72 -27.05 14.61 32.27
C THR A 72 -27.70 13.60 33.20
N THR A 73 -26.88 12.84 33.92
CA THR A 73 -27.17 12.36 35.29
C THR A 73 -25.88 11.87 35.91
N CYS A 74 -25.38 12.64 36.87
CA CYS A 74 -24.22 12.35 37.70
C CYS A 74 -24.56 11.25 38.72
N GLN A 75 -23.72 10.22 38.83
CA GLN A 75 -23.65 9.42 40.05
C GLN A 75 -22.62 10.07 40.99
N THR A 76 -23.11 10.41 42.17
CA THR A 76 -22.41 10.98 43.31
C THR A 76 -21.82 9.84 44.13
N GLU A 77 -20.50 9.79 44.32
CA GLU A 77 -19.91 9.29 45.56
C GLU A 77 -18.72 10.18 45.96
N ASN A 78 -18.96 10.95 47.02
CA ASN A 78 -17.97 11.77 47.72
C ASN A 78 -17.31 10.94 48.83
N LYS A 79 -15.99 11.07 49.02
CA LYS A 79 -15.41 11.22 50.37
C LYS A 79 -14.13 12.07 50.35
N PRO A 80 -13.88 12.93 51.35
CA PRO A 80 -13.11 14.16 51.15
C PRO A 80 -11.79 14.27 51.95
N GLN A 81 -11.02 15.30 51.55
CA GLN A 81 -10.25 16.26 52.38
C GLN A 81 -8.82 15.92 52.86
N ARG A 82 -7.84 16.71 52.39
CA ARG A 82 -7.33 17.88 53.14
C ARG A 82 -6.41 18.79 52.29
N ASP A 83 -6.56 20.07 52.56
CA ASP A 83 -6.00 21.26 51.91
C ASP A 83 -4.50 21.53 52.19
N ILE A 84 -3.83 22.33 51.35
CA ILE A 84 -3.43 23.74 51.63
C ILE A 84 -2.58 24.35 50.49
N SER A 85 -2.97 25.58 50.12
CA SER A 85 -2.26 26.74 49.52
C SER A 85 -1.53 26.74 48.17
N ALA A 86 -2.19 27.44 47.22
CA ALA A 86 -1.76 28.64 46.48
C ALA A 86 -0.27 28.99 46.32
N GLY A 87 0.14 29.22 45.06
CA GLY A 87 1.37 29.92 44.71
C GLY A 87 1.68 29.98 43.20
N SER A 88 1.19 31.04 42.55
CA SER A 88 1.79 31.82 41.45
C SER A 88 2.82 31.22 40.47
N ALA A 89 2.46 31.28 39.18
CA ALA A 89 3.20 31.75 38.00
C ALA A 89 4.73 31.55 37.82
N ALA A 90 5.03 31.19 36.56
CA ALA A 90 6.19 31.53 35.73
C ALA A 90 7.33 30.51 35.59
N GLU A 91 7.54 30.17 34.31
CA GLU A 91 8.79 29.84 33.61
C GLU A 91 9.61 28.61 34.03
N VAL A 92 9.89 27.75 33.05
CA VAL A 92 11.23 27.58 32.45
C VAL A 92 11.19 26.33 31.55
N TYR A 93 11.44 26.53 30.26
CA TYR A 93 11.74 25.44 29.32
C TYR A 93 13.00 24.70 29.81
N ARG A 94 12.90 23.39 30.07
CA ARG A 94 14.07 22.54 30.29
C ARG A 94 13.98 21.31 29.40
N ALA A 95 14.87 21.30 28.41
CA ALA A 95 15.24 20.14 27.62
C ALA A 95 15.89 19.08 28.53
N CYS A 96 15.47 17.83 28.41
CA CYS A 96 16.16 16.68 28.97
C CYS A 96 16.48 15.72 27.83
N ALA A 97 17.69 15.86 27.30
CA ALA A 97 18.40 14.77 26.67
C ALA A 97 19.10 13.99 27.79
N GLU A 98 18.67 12.76 28.04
CA GLU A 98 19.38 11.84 28.93
C GLU A 98 19.74 10.58 28.14
N SER A 99 21.02 10.48 27.79
CA SER A 99 21.74 9.24 27.54
C SER A 99 22.13 8.58 28.86
N PRO A 100 22.12 7.25 28.95
CA PRO A 100 23.22 6.56 29.64
C PRO A 100 23.55 5.17 29.00
N PRO A 101 24.60 4.44 29.45
CA PRO A 101 26.01 4.62 29.06
C PRO A 101 26.64 3.37 28.40
N GLU A 102 27.79 3.57 27.76
CA GLU A 102 28.70 2.51 27.31
C GLU A 102 29.31 1.71 28.47
N LYS A 103 29.34 0.38 28.32
CA LYS A 103 30.44 -0.49 28.78
C LYS A 103 30.68 -1.61 27.77
N THR A 104 31.77 -1.47 27.01
CA THR A 104 32.88 -2.42 26.75
C THR A 104 32.71 -3.80 27.42
N GLU A 105 32.90 -4.97 26.79
CA GLU A 105 34.06 -5.42 26.01
C GLU A 105 33.73 -6.74 25.25
N ARG A 106 34.64 -7.14 24.36
CA ARG A 106 34.57 -8.18 23.33
C ARG A 106 34.59 -9.62 23.87
N GLU A 107 33.97 -10.56 23.15
CA GLU A 107 34.72 -11.73 22.66
C GLU A 107 34.04 -12.43 21.47
N THR A 108 34.85 -12.63 20.44
CA THR A 108 34.55 -13.36 19.20
C THR A 108 34.88 -14.82 19.44
N THR A 109 33.93 -15.74 19.28
CA THR A 109 34.27 -17.15 19.02
C THR A 109 33.18 -17.79 18.17
N ALA A 110 33.56 -18.17 16.96
CA ALA A 110 32.79 -19.07 16.10
C ALA A 110 32.86 -20.51 16.63
N PRO A 111 31.91 -21.37 16.27
CA PRO A 111 32.32 -22.73 15.93
C PRO A 111 31.63 -23.28 14.68
N SER A 112 32.41 -24.02 13.89
CA SER A 112 31.94 -25.01 12.92
C SER A 112 32.22 -26.43 13.48
N PRO A 113 31.93 -27.52 12.75
CA PRO A 113 30.84 -28.45 13.01
C PRO A 113 31.30 -29.78 13.63
N THR A 114 30.40 -30.52 14.29
CA THR A 114 30.63 -31.95 14.55
C THR A 114 29.33 -32.73 14.49
N THR A 115 29.41 -33.91 13.89
CA THR A 115 28.28 -34.69 13.38
C THR A 115 27.99 -35.89 14.30
N GLN A 116 26.67 -36.16 14.47
CA GLN A 116 25.99 -37.44 14.77
C GLN A 116 25.84 -37.91 16.23
N PRO A 117 24.89 -38.83 16.52
CA PRO A 117 23.48 -38.91 16.07
C PRO A 117 22.53 -39.18 17.26
N GLN A 118 21.24 -38.81 17.16
CA GLN A 118 20.09 -39.70 17.48
C GLN A 118 18.74 -38.96 17.50
N THR A 119 17.76 -39.73 17.06
CA THR A 119 16.30 -39.58 17.05
C THR A 119 15.70 -39.03 18.34
N ASP A 120 14.86 -38.00 18.26
CA ASP A 120 13.44 -38.16 18.59
C ASP A 120 12.61 -37.00 18.05
N THR A 121 11.40 -37.35 17.63
CA THR A 121 10.42 -36.49 16.97
C THR A 121 9.78 -35.59 18.01
N ASP A 122 10.27 -34.36 18.15
CA ASP A 122 9.53 -33.32 18.87
C ASP A 122 9.26 -32.15 17.93
N VAL A 123 8.05 -32.15 17.37
CA VAL A 123 7.57 -31.09 16.48
C VAL A 123 7.33 -29.86 17.34
N SER A 124 8.39 -29.06 17.50
CA SER A 124 8.32 -27.75 18.12
C SER A 124 7.19 -26.95 17.45
N PRO A 125 6.27 -26.32 18.21
CA PRO A 125 5.21 -25.53 17.59
C PRO A 125 5.85 -24.41 16.78
N VAL A 126 5.63 -24.43 15.47
CA VAL A 126 6.13 -23.42 14.53
C VAL A 126 5.63 -22.05 15.00
N ARG A 127 6.50 -21.36 15.73
CA ARG A 127 6.23 -20.03 16.26
C ARG A 127 6.33 -19.05 15.09
N ARG A 128 5.21 -18.83 14.43
CA ARG A 128 5.08 -17.75 13.44
C ARG A 128 5.23 -16.42 14.16
N SER A 129 6.45 -15.91 14.19
CA SER A 129 6.73 -14.55 14.61
C SER A 129 6.50 -13.62 13.43
N TRP A 130 5.74 -12.56 13.66
CA TRP A 130 5.70 -11.42 12.74
C TRP A 130 6.57 -10.34 13.35
N SER A 131 7.67 -10.01 12.70
CA SER A 131 8.40 -8.79 13.00
C SER A 131 7.75 -7.65 12.21
N VAL A 132 7.20 -6.67 12.93
CA VAL A 132 6.90 -5.38 12.30
C VAL A 132 8.22 -4.66 12.19
N PHE A 133 8.85 -4.74 11.01
CA PHE A 133 9.99 -3.90 10.70
C PHE A 133 9.50 -2.45 10.60
N THR A 134 9.52 -1.73 11.72
CA THR A 134 9.54 -0.27 11.64
C THR A 134 10.85 0.05 10.96
N GLN A 135 10.79 0.47 9.69
CA GLN A 135 11.94 1.00 8.99
C GLN A 135 12.44 2.18 9.81
N ARG A 136 13.40 1.90 10.72
CA ARG A 136 14.03 2.89 11.59
C ARG A 136 14.52 3.97 10.66
N ARG A 137 14.16 5.22 10.98
CA ARG A 137 14.43 6.48 10.26
C ARG A 137 15.85 6.67 9.73
N VAL A 138 16.79 5.78 10.07
CA VAL A 138 18.23 5.88 9.86
C VAL A 138 18.68 5.51 8.44
N LEU A 139 17.95 4.68 7.69
CA LEU A 139 18.35 4.28 6.31
C LEU A 139 17.66 5.07 5.19
N LEU A 140 16.59 5.82 5.48
CA LEU A 140 15.84 6.56 4.44
C LEU A 140 16.41 7.96 4.16
N GLN A 141 17.21 8.51 5.06
CA GLN A 141 17.70 9.90 4.98
C GLN A 141 18.99 10.05 4.19
N SER A 142 19.80 8.99 4.01
CA SER A 142 21.13 9.13 3.42
C SER A 142 21.17 9.06 1.89
N SER A 143 20.15 8.51 1.22
CA SER A 143 20.18 8.29 -0.25
C SER A 143 19.08 9.00 -1.06
N LEU A 144 18.12 9.67 -0.42
CA LEU A 144 17.00 10.35 -1.10
C LEU A 144 16.98 11.84 -0.77
N SER A 145 17.95 12.58 -1.32
CA SER A 145 17.95 14.03 -1.18
C SER A 145 16.94 14.64 -2.16
N LEU A 146 15.71 14.86 -1.67
CA LEU A 146 14.73 15.71 -2.36
C LEU A 146 15.34 17.10 -2.63
N SER A 147 15.03 17.77 -3.74
CA SER A 147 15.51 19.13 -3.95
C SER A 147 14.90 20.09 -2.94
N LYS A 148 15.59 21.21 -2.65
CA LYS A 148 15.05 22.28 -1.79
C LYS A 148 13.67 22.75 -2.27
N ARG A 149 13.52 22.88 -3.59
CA ARG A 149 12.25 23.26 -4.25
C ARG A 149 11.15 22.25 -3.97
N PHE A 150 11.42 20.95 -4.13
CA PHE A 150 10.42 19.92 -3.91
C PHE A 150 10.03 19.81 -2.43
N ARG A 151 11.01 19.87 -1.51
CA ARG A 151 10.73 19.91 -0.06
C ARG A 151 9.83 21.10 0.32
N HIS A 152 10.09 22.28 -0.26
CA HIS A 152 9.26 23.46 -0.02
C HIS A 152 7.81 23.22 -0.47
N VAL A 153 7.58 22.66 -1.67
CA VAL A 153 6.24 22.31 -2.16
C VAL A 153 5.53 21.31 -1.24
N VAL A 154 6.23 20.24 -0.85
CA VAL A 154 5.69 19.22 0.07
C VAL A 154 5.30 19.84 1.41
N SER A 155 6.12 20.75 1.93
CA SER A 155 5.85 21.47 3.17
C SER A 155 4.65 22.41 3.07
N VAL A 156 4.57 23.24 2.02
CA VAL A 156 3.47 24.21 1.82
C VAL A 156 2.14 23.49 1.63
N GLN A 157 2.15 22.34 0.93
CA GLN A 157 0.96 21.56 0.66
C GLN A 157 0.60 20.57 1.80
N GLY A 158 1.38 20.53 2.89
CA GLY A 158 1.14 19.64 4.03
C GLY A 158 1.18 18.15 3.69
N LEU A 159 2.00 17.76 2.70
CA LEU A 159 2.01 16.41 2.15
C LEU A 159 2.81 15.43 3.00
N HIS A 160 2.24 14.26 3.25
CA HIS A 160 2.96 13.17 3.90
C HIS A 160 3.86 12.44 2.88
N LEU A 161 5.09 12.10 3.26
CA LEU A 161 6.06 11.47 2.35
C LEU A 161 5.61 10.11 1.79
N ARG A 162 4.75 9.37 2.51
CA ARG A 162 4.16 8.10 2.04
C ARG A 162 2.81 8.27 1.33
N GLN A 163 2.35 9.50 1.14
CA GLN A 163 1.13 9.75 0.38
C GLN A 163 1.36 9.40 -1.09
N ARG A 164 0.35 8.84 -1.75
CA ARG A 164 0.42 8.52 -3.18
C ARG A 164 0.25 9.77 -4.02
N ALA A 165 1.17 9.95 -4.96
CA ALA A 165 1.13 10.95 -6.02
C ALA A 165 1.21 10.25 -7.38
N LYS A 166 0.77 10.92 -8.45
CA LYS A 166 0.83 10.42 -9.82
C LYS A 166 1.58 11.39 -10.73
N TRP A 167 2.55 10.88 -11.49
CA TRP A 167 3.06 11.58 -12.66
C TRP A 167 2.11 11.36 -13.83
N VAL A 168 1.85 12.42 -14.57
CA VAL A 168 1.05 12.38 -15.80
C VAL A 168 1.98 12.67 -16.97
N ILE A 169 2.04 11.72 -17.90
CA ILE A 169 2.73 11.83 -19.19
C ILE A 169 1.64 11.91 -20.26
N THR A 170 1.65 12.95 -21.07
CA THR A 170 0.71 13.14 -22.19
C THR A 170 1.38 12.83 -23.52
N GLU A 171 0.60 12.78 -24.58
CA GLU A 171 1.12 12.70 -25.96
C GLU A 171 2.06 13.87 -26.31
N ASP A 172 1.85 15.07 -25.76
CA ASP A 172 2.77 16.20 -25.98
C ASP A 172 4.19 15.93 -25.44
N ASN A 173 4.31 15.02 -24.46
CA ASN A 173 5.60 14.63 -23.91
C ASN A 173 6.32 13.57 -24.74
N CYS A 174 5.63 12.90 -25.67
CA CYS A 174 6.20 11.77 -26.41
C CYS A 174 5.53 11.56 -27.77
N ARG A 175 6.34 11.33 -28.81
CA ARG A 175 5.82 11.11 -30.17
C ARG A 175 4.96 9.84 -30.33
N ASP A 176 5.13 8.86 -29.44
CA ASP A 176 4.42 7.58 -29.47
C ASP A 176 4.22 7.06 -28.04
N ILE A 177 2.99 7.21 -27.54
CA ILE A 177 2.63 6.83 -26.18
C ILE A 177 2.68 5.32 -25.95
N GLU A 178 2.41 4.51 -26.97
CA GLU A 178 2.44 3.04 -26.85
C GLU A 178 3.88 2.53 -26.78
N LYS A 179 4.82 3.18 -27.47
CA LYS A 179 6.25 2.91 -27.31
C LYS A 179 6.74 3.26 -25.91
N VAL A 180 6.36 4.43 -25.39
CA VAL A 180 6.69 4.85 -24.03
C VAL A 180 6.10 3.88 -23.00
N TRP A 181 4.83 3.49 -23.17
CA TRP A 181 4.16 2.53 -22.30
C TRP A 181 4.85 1.17 -22.26
N ARG A 182 5.28 0.64 -23.42
CA ARG A 182 6.05 -0.61 -23.49
C ARG A 182 7.39 -0.51 -22.75
N SER A 183 8.10 0.61 -22.92
CA SER A 183 9.38 0.84 -22.23
C SER A 183 9.19 0.93 -20.72
N LEU A 184 8.25 1.77 -20.27
CA LEU A 184 7.91 1.93 -18.86
C LEU A 184 7.46 0.62 -18.21
N SER A 185 6.59 -0.13 -18.89
CA SER A 185 6.10 -1.42 -18.42
C SER A 185 7.22 -2.44 -18.22
N ARG A 186 8.30 -2.34 -19.00
CA ARG A 186 9.49 -3.18 -18.84
C ARG A 186 10.29 -2.73 -17.61
N SER A 187 10.50 -1.43 -17.44
CA SER A 187 11.20 -0.83 -16.29
C SER A 187 10.53 -1.13 -14.95
N VAL A 188 9.20 -1.02 -14.87
CA VAL A 188 8.44 -1.37 -13.65
C VAL A 188 8.60 -2.86 -13.32
N ARG A 189 8.60 -3.75 -14.32
CA ARG A 189 8.79 -5.19 -14.13
C ARG A 189 10.22 -5.58 -13.76
N SER A 190 11.22 -4.87 -14.27
CA SER A 190 12.63 -5.11 -13.96
C SER A 190 13.08 -4.50 -12.63
N SER A 191 12.14 -4.04 -11.79
CA SER A 191 12.40 -3.42 -10.47
C SER A 191 13.28 -2.16 -10.49
N SER A 192 13.42 -1.48 -11.64
CA SER A 192 14.17 -0.22 -11.71
C SER A 192 13.44 0.96 -11.06
N LEU A 193 12.16 0.79 -10.73
CA LEU A 193 11.33 1.76 -10.04
C LEU A 193 10.72 1.15 -8.75
N PRO A 194 11.25 1.45 -7.56
CA PRO A 194 10.67 0.96 -6.32
C PRO A 194 9.28 1.57 -6.10
N THR A 195 8.31 0.75 -5.67
CA THR A 195 6.96 1.18 -5.25
C THR A 195 6.09 1.88 -6.31
N CYS A 196 6.50 1.83 -7.59
CA CYS A 196 5.76 2.47 -8.67
C CYS A 196 4.71 1.54 -9.26
N ASN A 197 3.54 2.10 -9.58
CA ASN A 197 2.51 1.43 -10.37
C ASN A 197 2.17 2.35 -11.54
N ALA A 198 1.99 1.81 -12.73
CA ALA A 198 1.68 2.59 -13.92
C ALA A 198 0.40 2.10 -14.59
N ASN A 199 -0.35 3.02 -15.20
CA ASN A 199 -1.54 2.72 -15.98
C ASN A 199 -1.56 3.58 -17.25
N ILE A 200 -2.03 3.01 -18.36
CA ILE A 200 -2.23 3.72 -19.63
C ILE A 200 -3.72 4.02 -19.82
N GLN A 201 -4.03 5.29 -20.07
CA GLN A 201 -5.34 5.80 -20.41
C GLN A 201 -5.37 6.11 -21.90
N ARG A 202 -5.67 5.09 -22.72
CA ARG A 202 -5.63 5.20 -24.19
C ARG A 202 -6.58 6.26 -24.73
N GLU A 203 -7.79 6.33 -24.17
CA GLU A 203 -8.80 7.31 -24.57
C GLU A 203 -8.37 8.77 -24.38
N ARG A 204 -7.40 9.01 -23.49
CA ARG A 204 -6.89 10.35 -23.18
C ARG A 204 -5.47 10.58 -23.67
N ALA A 205 -4.86 9.58 -24.32
CA ALA A 205 -3.44 9.56 -24.62
C ALA A 205 -2.60 10.02 -23.40
N GLU A 206 -2.86 9.40 -22.24
CA GLU A 206 -2.16 9.68 -20.99
C GLU A 206 -1.57 8.40 -20.38
N ILE A 207 -0.37 8.49 -19.79
CA ILE A 207 0.19 7.46 -18.91
C ILE A 207 0.29 8.03 -17.50
N TRP A 208 -0.25 7.31 -16.52
CA TRP A 208 -0.21 7.68 -15.11
C TRP A 208 0.76 6.79 -14.36
N VAL A 209 1.75 7.39 -13.71
CA VAL A 209 2.74 6.68 -12.90
C VAL A 209 2.60 7.07 -11.45
N PHE A 210 2.04 6.17 -10.65
CA PHE A 210 1.81 6.34 -9.23
C PHE A 210 3.06 5.97 -8.42
N CYS A 211 3.47 6.86 -7.52
CA CYS A 211 4.58 6.67 -6.59
C CYS A 211 4.29 7.37 -5.26
N ASP A 212 5.06 7.05 -4.21
CA ASP A 212 4.97 7.79 -2.95
C ASP A 212 5.68 9.15 -3.11
N VAL A 213 5.20 10.19 -2.43
CA VAL A 213 5.79 11.55 -2.46
C VAL A 213 7.29 11.52 -2.19
N LEU A 214 7.76 10.63 -1.30
CA LEU A 214 9.17 10.40 -0.99
C LEU A 214 10.03 10.11 -2.22
N TYR A 215 9.52 9.31 -3.17
CA TYR A 215 10.27 8.87 -4.35
C TYR A 215 9.92 9.70 -5.59
N SER A 216 8.88 10.52 -5.51
CA SER A 216 8.28 11.18 -6.67
C SER A 216 9.27 11.98 -7.51
N GLU A 217 10.20 12.72 -6.91
CA GLU A 217 11.18 13.49 -7.66
C GLU A 217 12.21 12.60 -8.39
N GLN A 218 12.67 11.53 -7.76
CA GLN A 218 13.57 10.56 -8.39
C GLN A 218 12.87 9.82 -9.52
N VAL A 219 11.63 9.38 -9.29
CA VAL A 219 10.79 8.73 -10.30
C VAL A 219 10.57 9.67 -11.48
N GLY A 220 10.28 10.96 -11.22
CA GLY A 220 10.10 11.94 -12.29
C GLY A 220 11.34 12.14 -13.17
N ARG A 221 12.54 12.18 -12.57
CA ARG A 221 13.80 12.21 -13.32
C ARG A 221 14.00 10.96 -14.15
N PHE A 222 13.83 9.79 -13.54
CA PHE A 222 13.91 8.50 -14.25
C PHE A 222 12.96 8.49 -15.46
N LEU A 223 11.71 8.93 -15.28
CA LEU A 223 10.74 8.97 -16.37
C LEU A 223 11.22 9.88 -17.51
N LYS A 224 11.79 11.04 -17.22
CA LYS A 224 12.33 11.93 -18.26
C LYS A 224 13.54 11.32 -18.97
N ASP A 225 14.49 10.80 -18.21
CA ASP A 225 15.78 10.38 -18.73
C ASP A 225 15.67 9.06 -19.51
N GLU A 226 15.02 8.04 -18.93
CA GLU A 226 14.90 6.70 -19.53
C GLU A 226 13.87 6.63 -20.65
N LEU A 227 12.77 7.38 -20.54
CA LEU A 227 11.73 7.40 -21.57
C LEU A 227 11.95 8.52 -22.60
N GLN A 228 13.00 9.32 -22.44
CA GLN A 228 13.36 10.45 -23.32
C GLN A 228 12.18 11.40 -23.57
N LEU A 229 11.46 11.73 -22.49
CA LEU A 229 10.26 12.58 -22.57
C LEU A 229 10.64 14.03 -22.85
N SER A 230 9.91 14.67 -23.76
CA SER A 230 10.04 16.10 -24.04
C SER A 230 9.09 16.95 -23.19
N GLY A 231 9.40 18.23 -23.06
CA GLY A 231 8.52 19.19 -22.41
C GLY A 231 8.41 18.97 -20.89
N ARG A 232 7.25 19.31 -20.33
CA ARG A 232 6.99 19.31 -18.89
C ARG A 232 6.06 18.16 -18.51
N ILE A 233 6.44 17.38 -17.52
CA ILE A 233 5.56 16.39 -16.89
C ILE A 233 5.06 16.92 -15.55
N SER A 234 3.84 16.55 -15.16
CA SER A 234 3.20 17.08 -13.94
C SER A 234 2.99 16.00 -12.89
N LEU A 235 3.34 16.31 -11.65
CA LEU A 235 3.05 15.50 -10.48
C LEU A 235 1.76 16.00 -9.85
N SER A 236 0.79 15.10 -9.73
CA SER A 236 -0.51 15.37 -9.14
C SER A 236 -0.75 14.55 -7.87
N VAL A 237 -1.38 15.17 -6.88
CA VAL A 237 -1.89 14.49 -5.69
C VAL A 237 -3.40 14.58 -5.65
N HIS A 238 -4.05 13.49 -5.25
CA HIS A 238 -5.50 13.42 -5.12
C HIS A 238 -6.01 14.57 -4.22
N LYS A 239 -7.07 15.26 -4.67
CA LYS A 239 -7.65 16.49 -4.08
C LYS A 239 -6.84 17.79 -4.20
N LEU A 240 -5.52 17.73 -4.44
CA LEU A 240 -4.68 18.94 -4.59
C LEU A 240 -4.38 19.29 -6.05
N GLY A 241 -4.60 18.37 -6.98
CA GLY A 241 -4.28 18.60 -8.39
C GLY A 241 -2.77 18.60 -8.62
N ASN A 242 -2.28 19.41 -9.55
CA ASN A 242 -0.87 19.48 -9.93
C ASN A 242 -0.07 20.28 -8.89
N ILE A 243 0.86 19.62 -8.22
CA ILE A 243 1.67 20.22 -7.13
C ILE A 243 3.10 20.53 -7.57
N PHE A 244 3.62 19.79 -8.54
CA PHE A 244 5.01 19.89 -8.97
C PHE A 244 5.16 19.45 -10.42
N SER A 245 6.31 19.74 -11.02
CA SER A 245 6.58 19.40 -12.41
C SER A 245 8.06 19.39 -12.71
N LEU A 246 8.47 18.60 -13.69
CA LEU A 246 9.83 18.53 -14.21
C LEU A 246 9.86 18.85 -15.69
#